data_AF-A0A816NI44-F1
#
_entry.id   AF-A0A816NI44-F1
#
_cell.length_a   1.000
_cell.length_b   1.000
_cell.length_c   1.000
_cell.angle_alpha   90.00
_cell.angle_beta   90.00
_cell.angle_gamma   90.00
#
_symmetry.space_group_name_H-M   'P 1'
#
loop_
_entity.id
_entity.type
_entity.pdbx_description
1 polymer ?
#
loop_
_entity_poly.entity_id
_entity_poly.type
_entity_poly.pdbx_seq_one_letter_code
_entity_poly.pdbx_strand_id
1 'polypeptide(L)'
;MSAEYTSKTRIIPCPIDLPMNTRHQLANEYFPNNSNYIRLISYNILANGYASSTGAGENIYPYCSQDYLQHDYRKPLVLKEILGYHADIISLQECDITFYERELSLILKANGYLGDFQIKSDRVREGEAIFYRTDRFMLSTTTELSTSIVTRSKLEHYGFSMLAQPASLHLNKRQPLAIQNNNKKVRSNESCHSMQTRSQSSS
;
A
#
# COMPACT_ATOMS: atom_id res chain seq x y z
N MET A 1 18.96 -5.16 36.93
CA MET A 1 18.68 -6.51 36.38
C MET A 1 18.85 -6.40 34.87
N SER A 2 19.78 -7.14 34.29
CA SER A 2 19.86 -7.31 32.83
C SER A 2 18.93 -8.46 32.43
N ALA A 3 18.24 -8.31 31.30
CA ALA A 3 17.43 -9.35 30.69
C ALA A 3 17.96 -9.63 29.29
N GLU A 4 18.04 -10.91 28.93
CA GLU A 4 18.46 -11.35 27.60
C GLU A 4 17.30 -12.10 26.92
N TYR A 5 17.17 -11.92 25.61
CA TYR A 5 16.14 -12.58 24.81
C TYR A 5 16.74 -13.08 23.50
N THR A 6 16.42 -14.33 23.12
CA THR A 6 16.82 -14.93 21.85
C THR A 6 15.60 -15.14 20.97
N SER A 7 15.66 -14.66 19.73
CA SER A 7 14.60 -14.91 18.74
C SER A 7 14.47 -16.41 18.45
N LYS A 8 13.24 -16.90 18.39
CA LYS A 8 12.93 -18.29 17.98
C LYS A 8 13.00 -18.47 16.45
N THR A 9 13.02 -17.39 15.71
CA THR A 9 12.93 -17.38 14.24
C THR A 9 14.28 -17.07 13.63
N ARG A 10 14.66 -17.81 12.58
CA ARG A 10 15.85 -17.53 11.79
C ARG A 10 15.66 -16.29 10.93
N ILE A 11 16.75 -15.60 10.62
CA ILE A 11 16.73 -14.46 9.70
C ILE A 11 16.39 -14.97 8.29
N ILE A 12 15.40 -14.36 7.66
CA ILE A 12 15.04 -14.60 6.26
C ILE A 12 15.58 -13.41 5.44
N PRO A 13 16.27 -13.66 4.31
CA PRO A 13 16.76 -12.57 3.46
C PRO A 13 15.62 -11.68 2.94
N CYS A 14 15.83 -10.37 2.97
CA CYS A 14 14.90 -9.41 2.37
C CYS A 14 14.95 -9.52 0.85
N PRO A 15 13.80 -9.50 0.13
CA PRO A 15 13.78 -9.43 -1.33
C PRO A 15 14.56 -8.21 -1.83
N ILE A 16 15.35 -8.40 -2.89
CA ILE A 16 16.27 -7.37 -3.39
C ILE A 16 15.54 -6.34 -4.26
N ASP A 17 14.56 -6.77 -5.06
CA ASP A 17 13.85 -5.91 -6.01
C ASP A 17 12.46 -5.55 -5.46
N LEU A 18 12.44 -4.60 -4.51
CA LEU A 18 11.20 -4.10 -3.91
C LEU A 18 10.84 -2.73 -4.49
N PRO A 19 9.57 -2.48 -4.85
CA PRO A 19 9.13 -1.17 -5.37
C PRO A 19 9.43 0.03 -4.45
N MET A 20 9.57 -0.19 -3.14
CA MET A 20 9.96 0.85 -2.19
C MET A 20 11.39 1.35 -2.40
N ASN A 21 12.31 0.53 -2.90
CA ASN A 21 13.74 0.88 -2.98
C ASN A 21 13.98 2.11 -3.86
N THR A 22 13.37 2.16 -5.05
CA THR A 22 13.47 3.32 -5.94
C THR A 22 12.81 4.56 -5.35
N ARG A 23 11.70 4.39 -4.61
CA ARG A 23 11.01 5.52 -3.96
C ARG A 23 11.80 6.07 -2.78
N HIS A 24 12.48 5.22 -2.02
CA HIS A 24 13.38 5.66 -0.95
C HIS A 24 14.52 6.50 -1.49
N GLN A 25 15.05 6.23 -2.69
CA GLN A 25 16.07 7.09 -3.31
C GLN A 25 15.57 8.52 -3.56
N LEU A 26 14.26 8.70 -3.79
CA LEU A 26 13.65 10.02 -4.00
C LEU A 26 13.32 10.74 -2.69
N ALA A 27 13.32 10.03 -1.56
CA ALA A 27 12.88 10.51 -0.25
C ALA A 27 13.88 10.15 0.86
N ASN A 28 15.16 10.02 0.52
CA ASN A 28 16.22 9.49 1.39
C ASN A 28 16.68 10.47 2.48
N GLU A 29 16.28 11.73 2.41
CA GLU A 29 16.67 12.76 3.36
C GLU A 29 15.49 13.19 4.22
N TYR A 30 15.77 13.35 5.52
CA TYR A 30 14.87 14.04 6.45
C TYR A 30 14.82 15.52 6.11
N PHE A 31 13.62 16.10 6.14
CA PHE A 31 13.52 17.55 6.21
C PHE A 31 14.01 18.03 7.58
N PRO A 32 14.85 19.10 7.62
CA PRO A 32 15.32 19.65 8.88
C PRO A 32 14.16 20.23 9.70
N ASN A 33 14.36 20.37 11.01
CA ASN A 33 13.27 20.73 11.93
C ASN A 33 12.66 22.12 11.63
N ASN A 34 13.47 23.03 11.07
CA ASN A 34 13.06 24.37 10.63
C ASN A 34 12.54 24.41 9.18
N SER A 35 12.36 23.26 8.52
CA SER A 35 11.82 23.20 7.17
C SER A 35 10.38 23.70 7.14
N ASN A 36 10.04 24.45 6.09
CA ASN A 36 8.66 24.84 5.76
C ASN A 36 7.89 23.74 5.01
N TYR A 37 8.56 22.64 4.65
CA TYR A 37 7.94 21.51 3.95
C TYR A 37 7.57 20.39 4.93
N ILE A 38 6.43 19.76 4.68
CA ILE A 38 5.94 18.61 5.45
C ILE A 38 5.82 17.43 4.48
N ARG A 39 6.44 16.32 4.82
CA ARG A 39 6.29 15.05 4.12
C ARG A 39 5.20 14.23 4.80
N LEU A 40 4.16 13.91 4.05
CA LEU A 40 3.01 13.10 4.50
C LEU A 40 3.03 11.76 3.77
N ILE A 41 2.81 10.68 4.52
CA ILE A 41 2.42 9.39 3.96
C ILE A 41 0.94 9.16 4.29
N SER A 42 0.18 8.67 3.30
CA SER A 42 -1.08 7.98 3.53
C SER A 42 -0.99 6.61 2.90
N TYR A 43 -1.15 5.55 3.70
CA TYR A 43 -0.93 4.19 3.22
C TYR A 43 -1.89 3.17 3.85
N ASN A 44 -2.69 2.53 3.01
CA ASN A 44 -3.47 1.37 3.42
C ASN A 44 -2.58 0.13 3.43
N ILE A 45 -2.41 -0.49 4.60
CA ILE A 45 -1.43 -1.55 4.83
C ILE A 45 -2.02 -2.97 4.83
N LEU A 46 -3.28 -3.10 4.39
CA LEU A 46 -4.01 -4.36 4.28
C LEU A 46 -4.07 -5.16 5.59
N ALA A 47 -5.17 -5.01 6.31
CA ALA A 47 -5.37 -5.68 7.58
C ALA A 47 -5.26 -7.20 7.42
N ASN A 48 -4.66 -7.87 8.41
CA ASN A 48 -4.47 -9.31 8.34
C ASN A 48 -5.79 -10.07 8.17
N GLY A 49 -6.87 -9.62 8.82
CA GLY A 49 -8.18 -10.24 8.69
C GLY A 49 -8.70 -10.33 7.25
N TYR A 50 -8.31 -9.40 6.36
CA TYR A 50 -8.69 -9.45 4.95
C TYR A 50 -7.79 -10.40 4.15
N ALA A 51 -6.48 -10.43 4.44
CA ALA A 51 -5.53 -11.30 3.76
C ALA A 51 -5.64 -12.78 4.18
N SER A 52 -6.00 -13.04 5.44
CA SER A 52 -6.06 -14.40 6.01
C SER A 52 -7.46 -15.03 5.96
N SER A 53 -8.45 -14.34 5.41
CA SER A 53 -9.81 -14.89 5.32
C SER A 53 -9.88 -16.06 4.33
N THR A 54 -10.79 -17.02 4.60
CA THR A 54 -10.97 -18.20 3.75
C THR A 54 -11.26 -17.79 2.31
N GLY A 55 -10.38 -18.18 1.38
CA GLY A 55 -10.50 -17.82 -0.02
C GLY A 55 -9.95 -16.44 -0.40
N ALA A 56 -9.37 -15.66 0.52
CA ALA A 56 -8.74 -14.38 0.17
C ALA A 56 -7.59 -14.57 -0.82
N GLY A 57 -6.66 -15.48 -0.52
CA GLY A 57 -5.54 -15.73 -1.43
C GLY A 57 -5.95 -16.40 -2.74
N GLU A 58 -7.03 -17.17 -2.78
CA GLU A 58 -7.50 -17.84 -4.00
C GLU A 58 -8.40 -16.94 -4.88
N ASN A 59 -9.25 -16.11 -4.27
CA ASN A 59 -10.25 -15.34 -5.00
C ASN A 59 -9.89 -13.86 -5.16
N ILE A 60 -9.20 -13.27 -4.18
CA ILE A 60 -8.87 -11.84 -4.16
C ILE A 60 -7.42 -11.63 -4.63
N TYR A 61 -6.50 -12.49 -4.19
CA TYR A 61 -5.07 -12.40 -4.48
C TYR A 61 -4.48 -13.64 -5.18
N PRO A 62 -5.12 -14.19 -6.24
CA PRO A 62 -4.71 -15.46 -6.87
C PRO A 62 -3.29 -15.45 -7.45
N TYR A 63 -2.76 -14.26 -7.73
CA TYR A 63 -1.41 -14.05 -8.26
C TYR A 63 -0.34 -14.01 -7.16
N CYS A 64 -0.71 -13.97 -5.88
CA CYS A 64 0.20 -13.84 -4.77
C CYS A 64 0.34 -15.18 -4.03
N SER A 65 1.58 -15.63 -3.80
CA SER A 65 1.83 -16.80 -2.95
C SER A 65 1.28 -16.57 -1.54
N GLN A 66 0.72 -17.62 -0.94
CA GLN A 66 0.22 -17.57 0.44
C GLN A 66 1.29 -17.19 1.45
N ASP A 67 2.55 -17.56 1.20
CA ASP A 67 3.68 -17.19 2.06
C ASP A 67 3.88 -15.68 2.11
N TYR A 68 3.64 -14.97 1.00
CA TYR A 68 3.79 -13.51 0.90
C TYR A 68 2.58 -12.75 1.43
N LEU A 69 1.42 -13.40 1.52
CA LEU A 69 0.23 -12.84 2.16
C LEU A 69 0.30 -12.92 3.69
N GLN A 70 1.13 -13.81 4.25
CA GLN A 70 1.30 -13.94 5.69
C GLN A 70 1.71 -12.62 6.33
N HIS A 71 1.06 -12.29 7.44
CA HIS A 71 1.29 -11.01 8.12
C HIS A 71 2.74 -10.84 8.54
N ASP A 72 3.37 -11.90 9.07
CA ASP A 72 4.76 -11.87 9.52
C ASP A 72 5.76 -11.62 8.38
N TYR A 73 5.39 -11.95 7.13
CA TYR A 73 6.17 -11.57 5.96
C TYR A 73 5.95 -10.09 5.58
N ARG A 74 4.70 -9.61 5.63
CA ARG A 74 4.34 -8.25 5.21
C ARG A 74 4.78 -7.17 6.20
N LYS A 75 4.65 -7.39 7.51
CA LYS A 75 4.90 -6.36 8.54
C LYS A 75 6.31 -5.75 8.46
N PRO A 76 7.40 -6.53 8.35
CA PRO A 76 8.74 -5.97 8.19
C PRO A 76 8.89 -5.14 6.90
N LEU A 77 8.21 -5.52 5.82
CA LEU A 77 8.22 -4.77 4.56
C LEU A 77 7.49 -3.44 4.68
N VAL A 78 6.32 -3.42 5.33
CA VAL A 78 5.57 -2.19 5.63
C VAL A 78 6.42 -1.25 6.48
N LEU A 79 7.06 -1.76 7.55
CA LEU A 79 7.93 -0.97 8.43
C LEU A 79 9.12 -0.39 7.66
N LYS A 80 9.82 -1.23 6.88
CA LYS A 80 10.93 -0.79 6.03
C LYS A 80 10.49 0.31 5.07
N GLU A 81 9.31 0.13 4.47
CA GLU A 81 8.74 1.07 3.53
C GLU A 81 8.46 2.43 4.18
N ILE A 82 7.68 2.48 5.27
CA ILE A 82 7.27 3.75 5.87
C ILE A 82 8.44 4.51 6.53
N LEU A 83 9.40 3.79 7.12
CA LEU A 83 10.57 4.40 7.75
C LEU A 83 11.52 5.01 6.73
N GLY A 84 11.73 4.35 5.58
CA GLY A 84 12.64 4.82 4.54
C GLY A 84 12.16 6.07 3.81
N TYR A 85 10.91 6.51 4.04
CA TYR A 85 10.43 7.79 3.51
C TYR A 85 10.77 8.98 4.39
N HIS A 86 11.21 8.79 5.64
CA HIS A 86 11.55 9.90 6.54
C HIS A 86 10.44 10.97 6.61
N ALA A 87 9.19 10.51 6.66
CA ALA A 87 8.03 11.38 6.68
C ALA A 87 7.93 12.15 7.98
N ASP A 88 7.24 13.28 7.97
CA ASP A 88 6.96 14.00 9.20
C ASP A 88 5.62 13.57 9.81
N ILE A 89 4.69 13.12 8.96
CA ILE A 89 3.39 12.56 9.35
C ILE A 89 3.13 11.28 8.55
N ILE A 90 2.67 10.23 9.23
CA ILE A 90 2.32 8.93 8.64
C ILE A 90 0.87 8.62 9.02
N SER A 91 -0.01 8.49 8.04
CA SER A 91 -1.38 8.02 8.21
C SER A 91 -1.53 6.63 7.59
N LEU A 92 -1.98 5.67 8.39
CA LEU A 92 -2.15 4.28 7.97
C LEU A 92 -3.62 3.87 8.06
N GLN A 93 -4.13 3.18 7.04
CA GLN A 93 -5.47 2.58 7.05
C GLN A 93 -5.37 1.05 7.01
N GLU A 94 -6.45 0.38 7.41
CA GLU A 94 -6.48 -1.08 7.57
C GLU A 94 -5.36 -1.59 8.49
N CYS A 95 -5.05 -0.81 9.51
CA CYS A 95 -4.03 -1.15 10.49
C CYS A 95 -4.60 -2.12 11.52
N ASP A 96 -4.07 -3.34 11.57
CA ASP A 96 -4.46 -4.33 12.56
C ASP A 96 -4.08 -3.89 13.97
N ILE A 97 -4.99 -4.03 14.95
CA ILE A 97 -4.79 -3.60 16.33
C ILE A 97 -3.57 -4.26 16.99
N THR A 98 -3.36 -5.55 16.73
CA THR A 98 -2.24 -6.29 17.33
C THR A 98 -0.91 -5.86 16.72
N PHE A 99 -0.91 -5.53 15.42
CA PHE A 99 0.27 -4.94 14.78
C PHE A 99 0.58 -3.55 15.33
N TYR A 100 -0.44 -2.71 15.55
CA TYR A 100 -0.27 -1.39 16.17
C TYR A 100 0.36 -1.49 17.57
N GLU A 101 -0.28 -2.25 18.47
CA GLU A 101 0.09 -2.33 19.90
C GLU A 101 1.44 -2.99 20.13
N ARG A 102 1.78 -4.04 19.36
CA ARG A 102 2.95 -4.87 19.64
C ARG A 102 4.19 -4.49 18.86
N GLU A 103 4.04 -3.83 17.72
CA GLU A 103 5.16 -3.63 16.78
C GLU A 103 5.23 -2.19 16.27
N LEU A 104 4.21 -1.69 15.53
CA LEU A 104 4.26 -0.37 14.89
C LEU A 104 4.54 0.76 15.88
N SER A 105 3.76 0.84 16.97
CA SER A 105 3.90 1.93 17.94
C SER A 105 5.26 1.94 18.62
N LEU A 106 5.78 0.76 18.99
CA LEU A 106 7.08 0.62 19.64
C LEU A 106 8.23 0.97 18.68
N ILE A 107 8.19 0.45 17.45
CA ILE A 107 9.24 0.64 16.45
C ILE A 107 9.25 2.10 15.99
N LEU A 108 8.10 2.70 15.69
CA LEU A 108 8.03 4.10 15.29
C LEU A 108 8.43 5.04 16.43
N LYS A 109 8.10 4.70 17.70
CA LYS A 109 8.61 5.43 18.86
C LYS A 109 10.13 5.40 18.98
N ALA A 110 10.73 4.24 18.77
CA ALA A 110 12.19 4.12 18.73
C ALA A 110 12.84 4.94 17.60
N ASN A 111 12.06 5.29 16.56
CA ASN A 111 12.50 6.11 15.41
C ASN A 111 12.02 7.57 15.48
N GLY A 112 11.62 8.06 16.66
CA GLY A 112 11.31 9.49 16.86
C GLY A 112 9.88 9.92 16.51
N TYR A 113 8.95 8.97 16.45
CA TYR A 113 7.53 9.26 16.22
C TYR A 113 6.68 8.99 17.45
N LEU A 114 5.61 9.74 17.64
CA LEU A 114 4.49 9.33 18.47
C LEU A 114 3.27 9.15 17.60
N GLY A 115 2.30 8.39 18.07
CA GLY A 115 1.09 8.14 17.30
C GLY A 115 -0.10 7.78 18.14
N ASP A 116 -1.24 7.79 17.46
CA ASP A 116 -2.54 7.46 17.99
C ASP A 116 -3.21 6.45 17.05
N PHE A 117 -4.14 5.66 17.58
CA PHE A 117 -4.84 4.62 16.82
C PHE A 117 -6.31 4.62 17.14
N GLN A 118 -7.12 4.61 16.08
CA GLN A 118 -8.55 4.52 16.17
C GLN A 118 -9.05 3.24 15.52
N ILE A 119 -9.74 2.42 16.30
CA ILE A 119 -10.45 1.25 15.76
C ILE A 119 -11.69 1.71 14.99
N LYS A 120 -11.92 1.11 13.83
CA LYS A 120 -13.03 1.49 12.94
C LYS A 120 -14.41 1.18 13.55
N SER A 121 -14.52 0.03 14.21
CA SER A 121 -15.70 -0.35 15.00
C SER A 121 -15.38 -1.54 15.88
N ASP A 122 -16.18 -1.76 16.92
CA ASP A 122 -16.05 -2.91 17.84
C ASP A 122 -16.18 -4.29 17.16
N ARG A 123 -16.60 -4.33 15.89
CA ARG A 123 -16.82 -5.56 15.11
C ARG A 123 -15.62 -5.97 14.27
N VAL A 124 -14.62 -5.10 14.12
CA VAL A 124 -13.42 -5.37 13.34
C VAL A 124 -12.18 -5.23 14.20
N ARG A 125 -11.08 -5.83 13.76
CA ARG A 125 -9.79 -5.82 14.47
C ARG A 125 -8.77 -4.89 13.79
N GLU A 126 -9.28 -3.94 13.01
CA GLU A 126 -8.50 -2.98 12.23
C GLU A 126 -9.04 -1.55 12.37
N GLY A 127 -8.19 -0.59 12.05
CA GLY A 127 -8.57 0.81 12.01
C GLY A 127 -7.50 1.69 11.38
N GLU A 128 -7.44 2.92 11.87
CA GLU A 128 -6.58 3.98 11.35
C GLU A 128 -5.52 4.33 12.39
N ALA A 129 -4.27 4.48 11.95
CA ALA A 129 -3.18 4.96 12.80
C ALA A 129 -2.64 6.28 12.24
N ILE A 130 -2.29 7.20 13.11
CA ILE A 130 -1.56 8.41 12.74
C ILE A 130 -0.30 8.52 13.58
N PHE A 131 0.83 8.82 12.94
CA PHE A 131 2.10 9.06 13.59
C PHE A 131 2.67 10.40 13.14
N TYR A 132 3.39 11.07 14.03
CA TYR A 132 4.04 12.36 13.77
C TYR A 132 5.42 12.40 14.41
N ARG A 133 6.36 13.06 13.73
CA ARG A 133 7.75 13.24 14.18
C ARG A 133 7.80 14.21 15.36
N THR A 134 8.32 13.79 16.50
CA THR A 134 8.22 14.54 17.76
C THR A 134 9.15 15.75 17.85
N ASP A 135 10.16 15.81 16.99
CA ASP A 135 11.08 16.94 16.86
C ASP A 135 10.51 18.09 16.00
N ARG A 136 9.37 17.87 15.34
CA ARG A 136 8.67 18.86 14.49
C ARG A 136 7.25 19.15 14.95
N PHE A 137 6.58 18.17 15.55
CA PHE A 137 5.17 18.28 15.92
C PHE A 137 4.93 17.88 17.37
N MET A 138 3.97 18.57 17.98
CA MET A 138 3.40 18.25 19.28
C MET A 138 1.90 18.06 19.10
N LEU A 139 1.37 16.94 19.59
CA LEU A 139 -0.07 16.68 19.55
C LEU A 139 -0.79 17.62 20.52
N SER A 140 -1.74 18.39 20.00
CA SER A 140 -2.62 19.25 20.82
C SER A 140 -3.86 18.49 21.27
N THR A 141 -4.61 17.92 20.31
CA THR A 141 -5.92 17.31 20.56
C THR A 141 -6.17 16.19 19.55
N THR A 142 -6.77 15.09 20.00
CA THR A 142 -7.34 14.05 19.13
C THR A 142 -8.86 14.19 19.13
N THR A 143 -9.47 14.12 17.94
CA THR A 143 -10.93 14.09 17.76
C THR A 143 -11.31 12.91 16.89
N GLU A 144 -12.12 12.01 17.44
CA GLU A 144 -12.66 10.86 16.73
C GLU A 144 -14.00 11.20 16.08
N LEU A 145 -14.17 10.81 14.82
CA LEU A 145 -15.38 11.05 14.05
C LEU A 145 -15.96 9.73 13.54
N SER A 146 -16.97 9.22 14.25
CA SER A 146 -17.76 8.08 13.76
C SER A 146 -18.84 8.53 12.79
N THR A 147 -18.84 7.97 11.58
CA THR A 147 -19.85 8.27 10.54
C THR A 147 -21.27 7.91 10.96
N SER A 148 -21.47 7.04 11.96
CA SER A 148 -22.80 6.73 12.50
C SER A 148 -23.35 7.84 13.41
N ILE A 149 -22.50 8.73 13.92
CA ILE A 149 -22.85 9.76 14.92
C ILE A 149 -22.67 11.18 14.34
N VAL A 150 -21.85 11.31 13.30
CA VAL A 150 -21.51 12.61 12.74
C VAL A 150 -22.64 13.13 11.85
N THR A 151 -23.32 14.18 12.33
CA THR A 151 -24.25 14.96 11.53
C THR A 151 -23.49 15.75 10.46
N ARG A 152 -24.15 16.03 9.34
CA ARG A 152 -23.60 16.88 8.27
C ARG A 152 -23.09 18.22 8.78
N SER A 153 -23.76 18.81 9.78
CA SER A 153 -23.34 20.05 10.43
C SER A 153 -21.99 19.95 11.14
N LYS A 154 -21.65 18.79 11.72
CA LYS A 154 -20.32 18.55 12.30
C LYS A 154 -19.26 18.36 11.22
N LEU A 155 -19.58 17.67 10.11
CA LEU A 155 -18.66 17.56 8.96
C LEU A 155 -18.32 18.94 8.38
N GLU A 156 -19.32 19.80 8.21
CA GLU A 156 -19.14 21.16 7.70
C GLU A 156 -18.30 22.02 8.66
N HIS A 157 -18.50 21.89 9.98
CA HIS A 157 -17.68 22.58 10.99
C HIS A 157 -16.19 22.20 10.92
N TYR A 158 -15.87 20.93 10.66
CA TYR A 158 -14.50 20.44 10.50
C TYR A 158 -13.95 20.59 9.07
N GLY A 159 -14.67 21.27 8.16
CA GLY A 159 -14.20 21.53 6.80
C GLY A 159 -14.33 20.36 5.82
N PHE A 160 -15.09 19.31 6.16
CA PHE A 160 -15.34 18.13 5.31
C PHE A 160 -16.54 18.28 4.35
N SER A 161 -16.91 19.51 3.98
CA SER A 161 -18.11 19.81 3.18
C SER A 161 -18.18 19.06 1.83
N MET A 162 -17.05 18.59 1.31
CA MET A 162 -16.95 17.87 0.03
C MET A 162 -17.16 16.34 0.14
N LEU A 163 -17.01 15.73 1.32
CA LEU A 163 -17.15 14.27 1.49
C LEU A 163 -18.59 13.80 1.68
N ALA A 164 -19.54 14.71 1.84
CA ALA A 164 -20.95 14.43 2.12
C ALA A 164 -21.85 14.39 0.87
N GLN A 165 -21.28 14.18 -0.33
CA GLN A 165 -22.12 13.80 -1.47
C GLN A 165 -22.38 12.29 -1.39
N PRO A 166 -23.65 11.83 -1.33
CA PRO A 166 -23.91 10.41 -1.49
C PRO A 166 -23.40 10.04 -2.89
N ALA A 167 -22.40 9.16 -2.94
CA ALA A 167 -22.06 8.45 -4.15
C ALA A 167 -23.32 7.66 -4.53
N SER A 168 -24.14 8.26 -5.40
CA SER A 168 -25.12 7.49 -6.14
C SER A 168 -24.29 6.49 -6.92
N LEU A 169 -24.25 5.25 -6.43
CA LEU A 169 -23.78 4.09 -7.17
C LEU A 169 -24.72 3.92 -8.36
N HIS A 170 -24.59 4.78 -9.36
CA HIS A 170 -24.81 4.38 -10.73
C HIS A 170 -23.68 3.40 -11.02
N LEU A 171 -23.98 2.12 -10.74
CA LEU A 171 -23.26 1.00 -11.27
C LEU A 171 -23.41 1.05 -12.80
N ASN A 172 -22.64 1.93 -13.44
CA ASN A 172 -22.41 1.84 -14.87
C ASN A 172 -21.75 0.49 -15.08
N LYS A 173 -22.58 -0.47 -15.52
CA LYS A 173 -22.12 -1.74 -16.09
C LYS A 173 -20.96 -1.39 -17.00
N ARG A 174 -19.73 -1.76 -16.61
CA ARG A 174 -18.57 -1.67 -17.49
C ARG A 174 -18.92 -2.48 -18.72
N GLN A 175 -19.26 -1.80 -19.82
CA GLN A 175 -19.26 -2.43 -21.13
C GLN A 175 -17.82 -2.89 -21.37
N PRO A 176 -17.60 -4.15 -21.79
CA PRO A 176 -16.26 -4.61 -22.12
C PRO A 176 -15.74 -3.77 -23.29
N LEU A 177 -14.56 -3.18 -23.12
CA LEU A 177 -13.82 -2.53 -24.19
C LEU A 177 -13.59 -3.57 -25.30
N ALA A 178 -14.26 -3.37 -26.43
CA ALA A 178 -13.97 -4.10 -27.64
C ALA A 178 -12.52 -3.79 -28.05
N ILE A 179 -11.68 -4.82 -28.08
CA ILE A 179 -10.36 -4.76 -28.70
C ILE A 179 -10.62 -4.54 -30.20
N GLN A 180 -10.47 -3.30 -30.67
CA GLN A 180 -10.41 -3.03 -32.09
C GLN A 180 -9.08 -3.56 -32.62
N ASN A 181 -9.15 -4.72 -33.28
CA ASN A 181 -8.07 -5.22 -34.13
C ASN A 181 -7.87 -4.26 -35.29
N ASN A 182 -6.95 -3.31 -35.13
CA ASN A 182 -6.40 -2.53 -36.22
C ASN A 182 -5.44 -3.41 -37.03
N ASN A 183 -6.01 -4.31 -37.84
CA ASN A 183 -5.30 -4.92 -38.96
C ASN A 183 -4.96 -3.81 -39.96
N LYS A 184 -3.77 -3.21 -39.79
CA LYS A 184 -3.10 -2.51 -40.88
C LYS A 184 -2.83 -3.53 -41.98
N LYS A 185 -3.68 -3.46 -43.00
CA LYS A 185 -3.56 -4.11 -44.30
C LYS A 185 -2.22 -3.70 -44.93
N VAL A 186 -1.17 -4.47 -44.67
CA VAL A 186 0.07 -4.40 -45.45
C VAL A 186 -0.27 -4.94 -46.83
N ARG A 187 -0.19 -4.06 -47.82
CA ARG A 187 -0.36 -4.37 -49.24
C ARG A 187 0.69 -5.39 -49.66
N SER A 188 0.26 -6.57 -50.05
CA SER A 188 1.06 -7.49 -50.87
C SER A 188 1.13 -6.90 -52.28
N ASN A 189 2.25 -6.27 -52.62
CA ASN A 189 2.63 -6.10 -54.02
C ASN A 189 3.10 -7.45 -54.52
N GLU A 190 2.37 -7.99 -55.50
CA GLU A 190 2.85 -9.02 -56.39
C GLU A 190 4.05 -8.47 -57.18
N SER A 191 5.18 -9.17 -57.14
CA SER A 191 6.06 -9.21 -58.30
C SER A 191 6.59 -10.64 -58.45
N CYS A 192 6.00 -11.29 -59.45
CA CYS A 192 6.42 -12.52 -60.08
C CYS A 192 7.93 -12.50 -60.39
N HIS A 193 8.68 -13.48 -59.88
CA HIS A 193 9.80 -14.04 -60.63
C HIS A 193 10.01 -15.51 -60.26
N SER A 194 9.66 -16.36 -61.22
CA SER A 194 10.03 -17.76 -61.32
C SER A 194 11.52 -17.90 -61.64
N MET A 195 12.26 -18.72 -60.90
CA MET A 195 13.49 -19.35 -61.41
C MET A 195 13.76 -20.68 -60.68
N GLN A 196 13.35 -21.74 -61.37
CA GLN A 196 13.98 -23.06 -61.55
C GLN A 196 15.13 -23.47 -60.59
N THR A 197 14.89 -24.50 -59.78
CA THR A 197 15.96 -25.38 -59.29
C THR A 197 16.09 -26.58 -60.22
N ARG A 198 17.15 -26.57 -61.04
CA ARG A 198 17.64 -27.74 -61.77
C ARG A 198 18.26 -28.73 -60.78
N SER A 199 17.76 -29.95 -60.78
CA SER A 199 18.47 -31.14 -60.33
C SER A 199 19.69 -31.38 -61.23
N GLN A 200 20.85 -31.60 -60.62
CA GLN A 200 21.95 -32.31 -61.26
C GLN A 200 22.30 -33.52 -60.39
N SER A 201 22.23 -34.68 -61.02
CA SER A 201 22.74 -35.96 -60.57
C SER A 201 23.54 -36.55 -61.73
N SER A 202 24.81 -36.84 -61.48
CA SER A 202 25.72 -37.70 -62.25
C SER A 202 27.00 -37.82 -61.38
N SER A 203 27.67 -38.94 -61.13
CA SER A 203 27.83 -40.22 -61.86
C SER A 203 27.99 -40.06 -63.36
#